data_AF-A0A9P8T6G9-F1
#
_entry.id   AF-A0A9P8T6G9-F1
#
_cell.length_a   1.000
_cell.length_b   1.000
_cell.length_c   1.000
_cell.angle_alpha   90.00
_cell.angle_beta   90.00
_cell.angle_gamma   90.00
#
_symmetry.space_group_name_H-M   'P 1'
#
loop_
_entity.id
_entity.type
_entity.pdbx_description
1 polymer ?
#
loop_
_entity_poly.entity_id
_entity_poly.type
_entity_poly.pdbx_seq_one_letter_code
_entity_poly.pdbx_strand_id
1 'polypeptide(L)'
;MSFTLQAQVYQIDAQSYDVQYEEPEFGTIDSLDTLLEELPDNSPRFVVLSYSKTLPDGRLSNPLVMVYHRPLTAKQEAKMLYAGCLEQFKSEVSPNRFVEVADEDDWDELRSEVENVPSWFKLSSDDVVEQIVKYARKGLTPSQIGVILRDAHGVNQAKVITGNKIMRILKSNGLAPEIPEDLYFLIKKAVSVRKHLERNRKDKDSKFRLILIESRIHRLARYYRTVAVLPPTWKYESATASALVN
;
A
#
# COMPACT_ATOMS: atom_id res chain seq x y z
N MET A 1 10.15 -0.36 -1.70
CA MET A 1 10.05 -1.71 -1.13
C MET A 1 8.85 -2.35 -1.80
N SER A 2 9.13 -3.18 -2.79
CA SER A 2 8.16 -3.99 -3.52
C SER A 2 7.83 -5.18 -2.65
N PHE A 3 6.62 -5.20 -2.10
CA PHE A 3 6.01 -6.42 -1.60
C PHE A 3 5.88 -7.36 -2.80
N THR A 4 6.49 -8.53 -2.72
CA THR A 4 6.47 -9.55 -3.78
C THR A 4 5.86 -10.79 -3.16
N LEU A 5 4.65 -11.12 -3.59
CA LEU A 5 3.98 -12.37 -3.26
C LEU A 5 4.17 -13.32 -4.44
N GLN A 6 4.39 -14.60 -4.15
CA GLN A 6 4.37 -15.68 -5.12
C GLN A 6 3.56 -16.82 -4.52
N ALA A 7 2.53 -17.27 -5.23
CA ALA A 7 1.71 -18.40 -4.83
C ALA A 7 1.78 -19.52 -5.87
N GLN A 8 1.66 -20.76 -5.38
CA GLN A 8 1.57 -21.98 -6.17
C GLN A 8 0.38 -22.79 -5.68
N VAL A 9 -0.50 -23.19 -6.60
CA VAL A 9 -1.70 -23.97 -6.30
C VAL A 9 -1.45 -25.44 -6.64
N TYR A 10 -1.90 -26.32 -5.78
CA TYR A 10 -1.77 -27.76 -5.91
C TYR A 10 -3.12 -28.43 -5.73
N GLN A 11 -3.38 -29.40 -6.59
CA GLN A 11 -4.56 -30.25 -6.55
C GLN A 11 -4.18 -31.72 -6.39
N ILE A 12 -5.05 -32.49 -5.76
CA ILE A 12 -4.94 -33.94 -5.71
C ILE A 12 -5.79 -34.52 -6.83
N ASP A 13 -5.19 -35.34 -7.68
CA ASP A 13 -5.93 -36.12 -8.66
C ASP A 13 -6.63 -37.30 -7.96
N ALA A 14 -7.95 -37.42 -8.18
CA ALA A 14 -8.79 -38.42 -7.53
C ALA A 14 -8.52 -39.85 -8.02
N GLN A 15 -7.83 -40.02 -9.16
CA GLN A 15 -7.50 -41.33 -9.72
C GLN A 15 -6.12 -41.82 -9.29
N SER A 16 -5.09 -40.96 -9.39
CA SER A 16 -3.71 -41.31 -9.04
C SER A 16 -3.37 -41.12 -7.56
N TYR A 17 -4.15 -40.34 -6.81
CA TYR A 17 -3.85 -39.92 -5.42
C TYR A 17 -2.56 -39.10 -5.27
N ASP A 18 -2.00 -38.61 -6.39
CA ASP A 18 -0.80 -37.79 -6.38
C ASP A 18 -1.16 -36.29 -6.28
N VAL A 19 -0.31 -35.55 -5.58
CA VAL A 19 -0.40 -34.08 -5.51
C VAL A 19 0.26 -33.50 -6.75
N GLN A 20 -0.51 -32.76 -7.54
CA GLN A 20 -0.08 -32.16 -8.80
C GLN A 20 -0.14 -30.64 -8.70
N TYR A 21 0.87 -29.99 -9.28
CA TYR A 21 0.86 -28.55 -9.46
C TYR A 21 -0.22 -28.17 -10.49
N GLU A 22 -1.08 -27.22 -10.12
CA GLU A 22 -2.08 -26.64 -11.00
C GLU A 22 -1.46 -25.43 -11.68
N GLU A 23 -1.27 -25.50 -13.00
CA GLU A 23 -0.72 -24.39 -13.77
C GLU A 23 -1.72 -23.21 -13.75
N PRO A 24 -1.29 -22.01 -13.31
CA PRO A 24 -2.17 -20.84 -13.23
C PRO A 24 -2.60 -20.39 -14.63
N GLU A 25 -3.86 -19.98 -14.75
CA GLU A 25 -4.44 -19.55 -16.03
C GLU A 25 -3.82 -18.24 -16.54
N PHE A 26 -3.39 -17.34 -15.63
CA PHE A 26 -2.91 -16.00 -15.96
C PHE A 26 -1.42 -15.74 -15.67
N GLY A 27 -0.59 -16.79 -15.69
CA GLY A 27 0.85 -16.66 -15.44
C GLY A 27 1.19 -16.61 -13.95
N THR A 28 2.19 -15.84 -13.54
CA THR A 28 2.64 -15.87 -12.13
C THR A 28 1.64 -15.19 -11.20
N ILE A 29 1.15 -15.90 -10.18
CA ILE A 29 0.30 -15.34 -9.13
C ILE A 29 1.12 -14.39 -8.25
N ASP A 30 0.95 -13.09 -8.44
CA ASP A 30 1.73 -12.03 -7.79
C ASP A 30 0.95 -11.24 -6.71
N SER A 31 -0.35 -11.52 -6.56
CA SER A 31 -1.25 -10.89 -5.58
C SER A 31 -2.22 -11.90 -4.96
N LEU A 32 -2.70 -11.60 -3.75
CA LEU A 32 -3.69 -12.45 -3.07
C LEU A 32 -5.06 -12.39 -3.77
N ASP A 33 -5.41 -11.23 -4.37
CA ASP A 33 -6.67 -11.08 -5.10
C ASP A 33 -6.69 -11.98 -6.35
N THR A 34 -5.57 -12.06 -7.10
CA THR A 34 -5.42 -12.99 -8.22
C THR A 34 -5.49 -14.45 -7.78
N LEU A 35 -4.91 -14.78 -6.62
CA LEU A 35 -5.00 -16.13 -6.07
C LEU A 35 -6.46 -16.51 -5.77
N LEU A 36 -7.23 -15.60 -5.16
CA LEU A 36 -8.64 -15.84 -4.83
C LEU A 36 -9.50 -16.05 -6.08
N GLU A 37 -9.20 -15.33 -7.17
CA GLU A 37 -9.90 -15.51 -8.45
C GLU A 37 -9.59 -16.87 -9.11
N GLU A 38 -8.38 -17.41 -8.92
CA GLU A 38 -7.99 -18.72 -9.47
C GLU A 38 -8.46 -19.90 -8.61
N LEU A 39 -8.75 -19.69 -7.34
CA LEU A 39 -9.16 -20.77 -6.44
C LEU A 39 -10.62 -21.20 -6.67
N PRO A 40 -10.90 -22.50 -6.77
CA PRO A 40 -12.25 -22.99 -6.95
C PRO A 40 -13.10 -22.83 -5.68
N ASP A 41 -14.34 -22.39 -5.86
CA ASP A 41 -15.31 -22.21 -4.78
C ASP A 41 -15.83 -23.53 -4.18
N ASN A 42 -15.65 -24.66 -4.86
CA ASN A 42 -16.34 -25.92 -4.56
C ASN A 42 -15.41 -27.13 -4.38
N SER A 43 -14.10 -26.95 -4.45
CA SER A 43 -13.13 -28.02 -4.29
C SER A 43 -11.96 -27.57 -3.42
N PRO A 44 -11.40 -28.45 -2.57
CA PRO A 44 -10.25 -28.08 -1.76
C PRO A 44 -8.99 -27.94 -2.62
N ARG A 45 -8.07 -27.08 -2.20
CA ARG A 45 -6.75 -26.88 -2.81
C ARG A 45 -5.69 -26.69 -1.74
N PHE A 46 -4.46 -27.12 -2.02
CA PHE A 46 -3.29 -26.69 -1.26
C PHE A 46 -2.62 -25.53 -1.97
N VAL A 47 -2.32 -24.48 -1.23
CA VAL A 47 -1.62 -23.31 -1.73
C VAL A 47 -0.33 -23.16 -0.95
N VAL A 48 0.79 -23.02 -1.66
CA VAL A 48 2.06 -22.63 -1.06
C VAL A 48 2.30 -21.18 -1.45
N LEU A 49 2.27 -20.28 -0.47
CA LEU A 49 2.53 -18.86 -0.66
C LEU A 49 3.86 -18.46 -0.01
N SER A 50 4.60 -17.62 -0.71
CA SER A 50 5.78 -16.94 -0.18
C SER A 50 5.61 -15.44 -0.38
N TYR A 51 5.98 -14.67 0.63
CA TYR A 51 5.90 -13.21 0.56
C TYR A 51 7.12 -12.58 1.21
N SER A 52 7.57 -11.45 0.67
CA SER A 52 8.71 -10.73 1.26
C SER A 52 8.27 -9.87 2.44
N LYS A 53 8.87 -10.13 3.62
CA LYS A 53 8.67 -9.38 4.86
C LYS A 53 10.00 -8.84 5.37
N THR A 54 10.02 -7.57 5.74
CA THR A 54 11.19 -6.98 6.44
C THR A 54 11.00 -7.17 7.94
N LEU A 55 11.95 -7.84 8.58
CA LEU A 55 12.01 -7.99 10.02
C LEU A 55 12.33 -6.64 10.69
N PRO A 56 12.02 -6.46 11.99
CA PRO A 56 12.33 -5.23 12.73
C PRO A 56 13.81 -4.82 12.72
N ASP A 57 14.71 -5.77 12.48
CA ASP A 57 16.17 -5.58 12.37
C ASP A 57 16.64 -5.13 10.97
N GLY A 58 15.72 -4.97 10.02
CA GLY A 58 16.01 -4.57 8.64
C GLY A 58 16.38 -5.72 7.71
N ARG A 59 16.38 -6.98 8.17
CA ARG A 59 16.63 -8.15 7.31
C ARG A 59 15.40 -8.48 6.47
N LEU A 60 15.64 -8.91 5.24
CA LEU A 60 14.61 -9.48 4.37
C LEU A 60 14.39 -10.95 4.76
N SER A 61 13.14 -11.32 5.01
CA SER A 61 12.69 -12.67 5.30
C SER A 61 11.58 -13.02 4.30
N ASN A 62 11.62 -14.23 3.75
CA ASN A 62 10.59 -14.75 2.85
C ASN A 62 9.93 -15.95 3.53
N PRO A 63 9.01 -15.75 4.50
CA PRO A 63 8.28 -16.85 5.10
C PRO A 63 7.50 -17.62 4.02
N LEU A 64 7.57 -18.95 4.11
CA LEU A 64 6.74 -19.88 3.36
C LEU A 64 5.52 -20.22 4.21
N VAL A 65 4.33 -19.92 3.69
CA VAL A 65 3.06 -20.26 4.35
C VAL A 65 2.31 -21.25 3.47
N MET A 66 1.85 -22.33 4.08
CA MET A 66 0.99 -23.31 3.42
C MET A 66 -0.44 -23.05 3.84
N VAL A 67 -1.31 -22.79 2.86
CA VAL A 67 -2.74 -22.61 3.04
C VAL A 67 -3.47 -23.84 2.53
N TYR A 68 -4.34 -24.39 3.37
CA TYR A 68 -5.30 -25.41 2.97
C TYR A 68 -6.65 -24.74 2.76
N HIS A 69 -6.96 -24.41 1.50
CA HIS A 69 -8.25 -23.87 1.09
C HIS A 69 -9.28 -25.01 1.09
N ARG A 70 -10.28 -24.92 1.96
CA ARG A 70 -11.28 -25.95 2.19
C ARG A 70 -12.67 -25.34 2.18
N PRO A 71 -13.23 -25.01 1.02
CA PRO A 71 -14.51 -24.34 0.94
C PRO A 71 -15.63 -25.20 1.56
N LEU A 72 -16.56 -24.55 2.26
CA LEU A 72 -17.67 -25.21 2.95
C LEU A 72 -18.56 -26.00 1.99
N THR A 73 -18.71 -25.55 0.75
CA THR A 73 -19.48 -26.15 -0.35
C THR A 73 -18.85 -27.44 -0.90
N ALA A 74 -17.59 -27.73 -0.60
CA ALA A 74 -16.91 -28.90 -1.17
C ALA A 74 -17.50 -30.24 -0.69
N LYS A 75 -17.53 -31.21 -1.61
CA LYS A 75 -18.02 -32.56 -1.35
C LYS A 75 -17.20 -33.23 -0.24
N GLN A 76 -17.88 -34.03 0.59
CA GLN A 76 -17.25 -34.70 1.73
C GLN A 76 -16.12 -35.65 1.31
N GLU A 77 -16.30 -36.37 0.20
CA GLU A 77 -15.27 -37.26 -0.37
C GLU A 77 -13.97 -36.51 -0.69
N ALA A 78 -14.08 -35.36 -1.38
CA ALA A 78 -12.92 -34.52 -1.69
C ALA A 78 -12.25 -33.98 -0.42
N LYS A 79 -13.03 -33.56 0.58
CA LYS A 79 -12.49 -33.11 1.87
C LYS A 79 -11.71 -34.23 2.59
N MET A 80 -12.20 -35.47 2.52
CA MET A 80 -11.52 -36.63 3.12
C MET A 80 -10.23 -36.97 2.38
N LEU A 81 -10.23 -36.90 1.04
CA LEU A 81 -9.04 -37.11 0.21
C LEU A 81 -7.91 -36.15 0.59
N TYR A 82 -8.20 -34.84 0.63
CA TYR A 82 -7.20 -33.84 1.00
C TYR A 82 -6.76 -33.95 2.46
N ALA A 83 -7.67 -34.26 3.38
CA ALA A 83 -7.30 -34.49 4.78
C ALA A 83 -6.32 -35.68 4.95
N GLY A 84 -6.45 -36.72 4.12
CA GLY A 84 -5.54 -37.88 4.15
C GLY A 84 -4.11 -37.54 3.70
N CYS A 85 -3.95 -36.67 2.71
CA CYS A 85 -2.65 -36.25 2.17
C CYS A 85 -2.03 -35.05 2.89
N LEU A 86 -2.78 -34.38 3.78
CA LEU A 86 -2.39 -33.11 4.40
C LEU A 86 -1.04 -33.20 5.13
N GLU A 87 -0.86 -34.19 6.00
CA GLU A 87 0.36 -34.32 6.81
C GLU A 87 1.59 -34.66 5.95
N GLN A 88 1.40 -35.48 4.92
CA GLN A 88 2.46 -35.81 3.97
C GLN A 88 2.92 -34.56 3.22
N PHE A 89 1.99 -33.82 2.64
CA PHE A 89 2.30 -32.61 1.89
C PHE A 89 2.89 -31.52 2.80
N LYS A 90 2.38 -31.37 4.02
CA LYS A 90 2.93 -30.45 5.03
C LYS A 90 4.37 -30.79 5.41
N SER A 91 4.71 -32.07 5.53
CA SER A 91 6.08 -32.50 5.79
C SER A 91 7.01 -32.19 4.61
N GLU A 92 6.53 -32.35 3.38
CA GLU A 92 7.31 -32.09 2.17
C GLU A 92 7.59 -30.60 1.97
N VAL A 93 6.55 -29.77 2.10
CA VAL A 93 6.65 -28.31 1.96
C VAL A 93 7.43 -27.69 3.13
N SER A 94 7.36 -28.28 4.33
CA SER A 94 7.98 -27.78 5.56
C SER A 94 7.77 -26.27 5.77
N PRO A 95 6.51 -25.79 5.76
CA PRO A 95 6.23 -24.37 5.78
C PRO A 95 6.60 -23.75 7.14
N ASN A 96 6.94 -22.46 7.14
CA ASN A 96 7.13 -21.70 8.37
C ASN A 96 5.82 -21.57 9.16
N ARG A 97 4.68 -21.56 8.45
CA ARG A 97 3.33 -21.50 9.02
C ARG A 97 2.34 -22.29 8.17
N PHE A 98 1.40 -22.94 8.83
CA PHE A 98 0.28 -23.63 8.21
C PHE A 98 -1.03 -22.95 8.63
N VAL A 99 -1.93 -22.71 7.67
CA VAL A 99 -3.25 -22.10 7.89
C VAL A 99 -4.30 -22.91 7.16
N GLU A 100 -5.39 -23.25 7.84
CA GLU A 100 -6.59 -23.80 7.21
C GLU A 100 -7.57 -22.66 6.98
N VAL A 101 -8.16 -22.60 5.79
CA VAL A 101 -9.04 -21.52 5.38
C VAL A 101 -10.33 -22.11 4.85
N ALA A 102 -11.44 -21.86 5.52
CA ALA A 102 -12.74 -22.43 5.18
C ALA A 102 -13.72 -21.40 4.61
N ASP A 103 -13.61 -20.14 5.03
CA ASP A 103 -14.50 -19.04 4.67
C ASP A 103 -13.73 -17.75 4.30
N GLU A 104 -14.50 -16.70 4.01
CA GLU A 104 -13.97 -15.39 3.61
C GLU A 104 -13.28 -14.66 4.78
N ASP A 105 -13.75 -14.87 6.01
CA ASP A 105 -13.16 -14.28 7.22
C ASP A 105 -11.73 -14.82 7.47
N ASP A 106 -11.52 -16.13 7.27
CA ASP A 106 -10.20 -16.77 7.36
C ASP A 106 -9.22 -16.21 6.30
N TRP A 107 -9.71 -15.92 5.09
CA TRP A 107 -8.92 -15.28 4.04
C TRP A 107 -8.55 -13.84 4.39
N ASP A 108 -9.46 -13.10 5.00
CA ASP A 108 -9.20 -11.74 5.49
C ASP A 108 -8.16 -11.73 6.62
N GLU A 109 -8.19 -12.71 7.52
CA GLU A 109 -7.15 -12.86 8.56
C GLU A 109 -5.77 -13.10 7.92
N LEU A 110 -5.68 -14.04 6.98
CA LEU A 110 -4.44 -14.30 6.25
C LEU A 110 -3.95 -13.07 5.48
N ARG A 111 -4.87 -12.35 4.81
CA ARG A 111 -4.57 -11.11 4.08
C ARG A 111 -3.98 -10.06 5.01
N SER A 112 -4.59 -9.85 6.16
CA SER A 112 -4.12 -8.89 7.17
C SER A 112 -2.70 -9.20 7.62
N GLU A 113 -2.36 -10.47 7.80
CA GLU A 113 -1.04 -10.92 8.25
C GLU A 113 0.03 -10.76 7.16
N VAL A 114 -0.32 -11.14 5.94
CA VAL A 114 0.54 -11.03 4.75
C VAL A 114 0.81 -9.55 4.42
N GLU A 115 -0.20 -8.68 4.52
CA GLU A 115 -0.08 -7.24 4.27
C GLU A 115 0.50 -6.45 5.47
N ASN A 116 0.74 -7.10 6.62
CA ASN A 116 1.23 -6.51 7.88
C ASN A 116 0.27 -5.50 8.54
N VAL A 117 -1.04 -5.74 8.49
CA VAL A 117 -1.99 -5.11 9.41
C VAL A 117 -1.82 -5.79 10.78
N PRO A 118 -1.55 -5.03 11.87
CA PRO A 118 -1.43 -5.64 13.19
C PRO A 118 -2.78 -6.21 13.66
N SER A 119 -2.80 -7.42 14.21
CA SER A 119 -4.03 -8.10 14.69
C SER A 119 -4.80 -7.34 15.79
N TRP A 120 -4.14 -6.41 16.49
CA TRP A 120 -4.78 -5.54 17.49
C TRP A 120 -5.47 -4.31 16.88
N PHE A 121 -5.27 -4.05 15.59
CA PHE A 121 -5.84 -2.91 14.88
C PHE A 121 -7.25 -3.26 14.40
N LYS A 122 -8.27 -2.63 15.00
CA LYS A 122 -9.69 -2.99 14.81
C LYS A 122 -10.48 -2.03 13.93
N LEU A 123 -9.87 -0.93 13.47
CA LEU A 123 -10.58 0.05 12.64
C LEU A 123 -10.71 -0.50 11.22
N SER A 124 -11.90 -0.36 10.65
CA SER A 124 -12.12 -0.75 9.25
C SER A 124 -11.41 0.20 8.29
N SER A 125 -11.22 -0.25 7.05
CA SER A 125 -10.69 0.58 5.97
C SER A 125 -11.56 1.84 5.75
N ASP A 126 -12.88 1.68 5.84
CA ASP A 126 -13.86 2.76 5.69
C ASP A 126 -13.75 3.82 6.79
N ASP A 127 -13.56 3.40 8.05
CA ASP A 127 -13.36 4.31 9.18
C ASP A 127 -12.12 5.19 8.97
N VAL A 128 -11.03 4.58 8.48
CA VAL A 128 -9.78 5.31 8.20
C VAL A 128 -9.98 6.30 7.05
N VAL A 129 -10.71 5.93 6.01
CA VAL A 129 -11.06 6.84 4.90
C VAL A 129 -11.92 8.00 5.41
N GLU A 130 -12.90 7.74 6.27
CA GLU A 130 -13.74 8.78 6.86
C GLU A 130 -12.90 9.76 7.69
N GLN A 131 -11.98 9.27 8.53
CA GLN A 131 -11.07 10.13 9.28
C GLN A 131 -10.18 10.97 8.36
N ILE A 132 -9.63 10.39 7.28
CA ILE A 132 -8.84 11.13 6.28
C ILE A 132 -9.65 12.29 5.70
N VAL A 133 -10.89 12.02 5.27
CA VAL A 133 -11.78 13.04 4.69
C VAL A 133 -12.12 14.12 5.73
N LYS A 134 -12.39 13.73 6.97
CA LYS A 134 -12.67 14.65 8.08
C LYS A 134 -11.48 15.59 8.35
N TYR A 135 -10.26 15.07 8.37
CA TYR A 135 -9.07 15.89 8.58
C TYR A 135 -8.73 16.77 7.37
N ALA A 136 -9.00 16.29 6.16
CA ALA A 136 -8.83 17.07 4.95
C ALA A 136 -9.82 18.25 4.89
N ARG A 137 -11.08 18.05 5.30
CA ARG A 137 -12.07 19.13 5.43
C ARG A 137 -11.68 20.19 6.47
N LYS A 138 -10.85 19.82 7.46
CA LYS A 138 -10.24 20.77 8.40
C LYS A 138 -9.06 21.56 7.80
N GLY A 139 -8.68 21.28 6.55
CA GLY A 139 -7.56 21.94 5.87
C GLY A 139 -6.18 21.39 6.21
N LEU A 140 -6.10 20.18 6.80
CA LEU A 140 -4.82 19.54 7.09
C LEU A 140 -4.20 18.95 5.83
N THR A 141 -2.86 19.00 5.74
CA THR A 141 -2.14 18.45 4.59
C THR A 141 -2.07 16.92 4.66
N PRO A 142 -1.93 16.22 3.51
CA PRO A 142 -1.79 14.75 3.49
C PRO A 142 -0.71 14.23 4.45
N SER A 143 0.41 14.95 4.55
CA SER A 143 1.51 14.62 5.46
C SER A 143 1.09 14.74 6.93
N GLN A 144 0.40 15.83 7.31
CA GLN A 144 -0.13 16.03 8.66
C GLN A 144 -1.20 15.00 9.03
N ILE A 145 -2.07 14.66 8.08
CA ILE A 145 -3.09 13.62 8.25
C ILE A 145 -2.42 12.29 8.59
N GLY A 146 -1.37 11.92 7.85
CA GLY A 146 -0.63 10.68 8.11
C GLY A 146 0.02 10.63 9.50
N VAL A 147 0.51 11.77 10.01
CA VAL A 147 1.07 11.86 11.38
C VAL A 147 -0.02 11.69 12.42
N ILE A 148 -1.16 12.36 12.27
CA ILE A 148 -2.28 12.26 13.22
C ILE A 148 -2.87 10.85 13.23
N LEU A 149 -3.00 10.22 12.06
CA LEU A 149 -3.47 8.84 11.97
C LEU A 149 -2.55 7.88 12.72
N ARG A 150 -1.24 8.10 12.66
CA ARG A 150 -0.27 7.28 13.39
C ARG A 150 -0.35 7.52 14.89
N ASP A 151 -0.28 8.77 15.32
CA ASP A 151 -0.09 9.11 16.72
C ASP A 151 -1.39 9.04 17.53
N ALA A 152 -2.52 9.42 16.95
CA ALA A 152 -3.82 9.45 17.63
C ALA A 152 -4.64 8.17 17.41
N HIS A 153 -4.54 7.55 16.24
CA HIS A 153 -5.40 6.41 15.84
C HIS A 153 -4.64 5.08 15.72
N GLY A 154 -3.31 5.07 15.90
CA GLY A 154 -2.51 3.84 15.80
C GLY A 154 -2.37 3.29 14.38
N VAL A 155 -2.70 4.07 13.35
CA VAL A 155 -2.57 3.70 11.94
C VAL A 155 -1.11 3.87 11.51
N ASN A 156 -0.35 2.78 11.46
CA ASN A 156 1.07 2.84 11.05
C ASN A 156 1.23 3.41 9.63
N GLN A 157 0.51 2.83 8.67
CA GLN A 157 0.49 3.27 7.28
C GLN A 157 -0.92 3.18 6.71
N ALA A 158 -1.47 4.31 6.27
CA ALA A 158 -2.79 4.35 5.64
C ALA A 158 -2.89 3.47 4.38
N LYS A 159 -1.79 3.32 3.62
CA LYS A 159 -1.76 2.47 2.43
C LYS A 159 -2.00 0.99 2.74
N VAL A 160 -1.48 0.50 3.86
CA VAL A 160 -1.60 -0.91 4.26
C VAL A 160 -3.04 -1.25 4.59
N ILE A 161 -3.77 -0.31 5.19
CA ILE A 161 -5.13 -0.55 5.69
C ILE A 161 -6.19 -0.27 4.62
N THR A 162 -5.96 0.72 3.76
CA THR A 162 -6.95 1.18 2.76
C THR A 162 -6.60 0.78 1.32
N GLY A 163 -5.46 0.11 1.10
CA GLY A 163 -4.88 -0.18 -0.23
C GLY A 163 -4.35 1.05 -0.99
N ASN A 164 -4.80 2.25 -0.64
CA ASN A 164 -4.53 3.49 -1.37
C ASN A 164 -3.69 4.50 -0.57
N LYS A 165 -2.93 5.34 -1.28
CA LYS A 165 -2.21 6.47 -0.64
C LYS A 165 -3.20 7.57 -0.28
N ILE A 166 -2.93 8.29 0.81
CA ILE A 166 -3.73 9.45 1.28
C ILE A 166 -4.04 10.43 0.14
N MET A 167 -3.05 10.76 -0.69
CA MET A 167 -3.25 11.67 -1.84
C MET A 167 -4.24 11.13 -2.88
N ARG A 168 -4.29 9.81 -3.11
CA ARG A 168 -5.27 9.19 -4.02
C ARG A 168 -6.67 9.24 -3.42
N ILE A 169 -6.81 8.95 -2.13
CA ILE A 169 -8.08 9.02 -1.40
C ILE A 169 -8.66 10.44 -1.48
N LEU A 170 -7.82 11.45 -1.27
CA LEU A 170 -8.22 12.85 -1.39
C LEU A 170 -8.66 13.22 -2.81
N LYS A 171 -7.97 12.70 -3.83
CA LYS A 171 -8.31 12.93 -5.24
C LYS A 171 -9.65 12.30 -5.60
N SER A 172 -9.90 11.06 -5.18
CA SER A 172 -11.19 10.38 -5.41
C SER A 172 -12.35 11.09 -4.73
N ASN A 173 -12.11 11.72 -3.57
CA ASN A 173 -13.11 12.50 -2.82
C ASN A 173 -13.21 13.98 -3.24
N GLY A 174 -12.49 14.41 -4.28
CA GLY A 174 -12.53 15.81 -4.76
C GLY A 174 -11.92 16.84 -3.79
N LEU A 175 -11.14 16.40 -2.80
CA LEU A 175 -10.47 17.24 -1.78
C LEU A 175 -8.97 17.40 -2.06
N ALA A 176 -8.52 17.09 -3.28
CA ALA A 176 -7.12 17.25 -3.65
C ALA A 176 -6.75 18.73 -3.79
N PRO A 177 -5.60 19.15 -3.24
CA PRO A 177 -5.11 20.51 -3.46
C PRO A 177 -4.72 20.73 -4.93
N GLU A 178 -4.96 21.93 -5.44
CA GLU A 178 -4.61 22.32 -6.82
C GLU A 178 -3.11 22.24 -7.10
N ILE A 179 -2.31 22.59 -6.10
CA ILE A 179 -0.85 22.56 -6.16
C ILE A 179 -0.37 21.45 -5.20
N PRO A 180 0.56 20.58 -5.64
CA PRO A 180 1.20 19.60 -4.77
C PRO A 180 1.80 20.25 -3.50
N GLU A 181 1.62 19.57 -2.36
CA GLU A 181 2.02 20.05 -1.02
C GLU A 181 3.51 20.47 -0.95
N ASP A 182 4.38 19.66 -1.54
CA ASP A 182 5.82 19.88 -1.59
C ASP A 182 6.20 21.15 -2.36
N LEU A 183 5.55 21.39 -3.51
CA LEU A 183 5.72 22.61 -4.30
C LEU A 183 5.17 23.82 -3.55
N TYR A 184 4.00 23.69 -2.94
CA TYR A 184 3.39 24.75 -2.11
C TYR A 184 4.33 25.19 -0.98
N PHE A 185 4.91 24.27 -0.22
CA PHE A 185 5.81 24.64 0.88
C PHE A 185 7.15 25.21 0.42
N LEU A 186 7.66 24.81 -0.75
CA LEU A 186 8.84 25.47 -1.33
C LEU A 186 8.54 26.92 -1.71
N ILE A 187 7.39 27.18 -2.34
CA ILE A 187 6.95 28.53 -2.70
C ILE A 187 6.73 29.35 -1.42
N LYS A 188 6.06 28.80 -0.40
CA LYS A 188 5.87 29.44 0.91
C LYS A 188 7.18 29.90 1.52
N LYS A 189 8.19 29.02 1.48
CA LYS A 189 9.54 29.32 1.99
C LYS A 189 10.20 30.42 1.17
N ALA A 190 10.11 30.38 -0.16
CA ALA A 190 10.66 31.41 -1.04
C ALA A 190 10.03 32.79 -0.76
N VAL A 191 8.71 32.86 -0.59
CA VAL A 191 7.99 34.10 -0.25
C VAL A 191 8.46 34.66 1.10
N SER A 192 8.62 33.79 2.11
CA SER A 192 9.12 34.21 3.42
C SER A 192 10.56 34.75 3.35
N VAL A 193 11.46 34.08 2.62
CA VAL A 193 12.86 34.52 2.46
C VAL A 193 12.93 35.83 1.67
N ARG A 194 12.08 35.99 0.66
CA ARG A 194 11.97 37.23 -0.13
C ARG A 194 11.52 38.40 0.73
N LYS A 195 10.47 38.22 1.54
CA LYS A 195 9.98 39.24 2.49
C LYS A 195 11.05 39.64 3.50
N HIS A 196 11.89 38.70 3.94
CA HIS A 196 13.07 38.99 4.78
C HIS A 196 14.12 39.82 4.03
N LEU A 197 14.43 39.44 2.78
CA LEU A 197 15.46 40.10 1.97
C LEU A 197 15.07 41.53 1.56
N GLU A 198 13.78 41.81 1.37
CA GLU A 198 13.28 43.16 1.10
C GLU A 198 13.61 44.15 2.23
N ARG A 199 13.54 43.68 3.47
CA ARG A 199 13.93 44.44 4.68
C ARG A 199 15.46 44.45 4.86
N ASN A 200 16.09 43.31 4.61
CA ASN A 200 17.52 43.08 4.86
C ASN A 200 18.33 42.96 3.56
N ARG A 201 18.42 44.05 2.79
CA ARG A 201 19.04 44.04 1.44
C ARG A 201 20.53 43.70 1.41
N LYS A 202 21.23 43.80 2.55
CA LYS A 202 22.66 43.48 2.68
C LYS A 202 22.94 42.01 2.99
N ASP A 203 21.90 41.22 3.27
CA ASP A 203 22.03 39.80 3.60
C ASP A 203 22.30 38.96 2.34
N LYS A 204 23.59 38.73 2.06
CA LYS A 204 24.05 37.96 0.89
C LYS A 204 23.76 36.46 1.03
N ASP A 205 23.74 35.94 2.26
CA ASP A 205 23.47 34.51 2.51
C ASP A 205 22.01 34.17 2.22
N SER A 206 21.07 34.97 2.72
CA SER A 206 19.65 34.81 2.40
C SER A 206 19.37 34.96 0.91
N LYS A 207 20.07 35.88 0.22
CA LYS A 207 19.99 36.00 -1.25
C LYS A 207 20.45 34.72 -1.95
N PHE A 208 21.56 34.13 -1.52
CA PHE A 208 22.05 32.87 -2.06
C PHE A 208 21.06 31.72 -1.79
N ARG A 209 20.52 31.63 -0.57
CA ARG A 209 19.50 30.63 -0.21
C ARG A 209 18.22 30.77 -1.01
N LEU A 210 17.78 32.00 -1.31
CA LEU A 210 16.63 32.25 -2.18
C LEU A 210 16.85 31.66 -3.57
N ILE A 211 18.03 31.87 -4.17
CA ILE A 211 18.39 31.31 -5.49
C ILE A 211 18.31 29.78 -5.46
N LEU A 212 18.78 29.14 -4.39
CA LEU A 212 18.70 27.68 -4.24
C LEU A 212 17.25 27.19 -4.14
N ILE A 213 16.40 27.89 -3.38
CA ILE A 213 14.98 27.54 -3.24
C ILE A 213 14.26 27.70 -4.57
N GLU A 214 14.45 28.82 -5.28
CA GLU A 214 13.84 29.06 -6.60
C GLU A 214 14.32 28.05 -7.64
N SER A 215 15.60 27.67 -7.61
CA SER A 215 16.14 26.60 -8.46
C SER A 215 15.47 25.26 -8.19
N ARG A 216 15.19 24.93 -6.92
CA ARG A 216 14.43 23.72 -6.55
C ARG A 216 12.97 23.79 -7.01
N ILE A 217 12.32 24.94 -6.86
CA ILE A 217 10.94 25.17 -7.34
C ILE A 217 10.86 24.92 -8.85
N HIS A 218 11.76 25.50 -9.64
CA HIS A 218 11.77 25.31 -11.09
C HIS A 218 11.99 23.85 -11.50
N ARG A 219 12.88 23.13 -10.80
CA ARG A 219 13.11 21.70 -11.05
C ARG A 219 11.87 20.86 -10.73
N LEU A 220 11.23 21.13 -9.60
CA LEU A 220 10.06 20.37 -9.15
C LEU A 220 8.83 20.66 -10.03
N ALA A 221 8.61 21.93 -10.37
CA ALA A 221 7.56 22.34 -11.30
C ALA A 221 7.73 21.70 -12.69
N ARG A 222 8.97 21.60 -13.18
CA ARG A 222 9.26 20.90 -14.45
C ARG A 222 8.82 19.44 -14.39
N TYR A 223 9.15 18.72 -13.31
CA TYR A 223 8.72 17.34 -13.10
C TYR A 223 7.19 17.22 -13.09
N TYR A 224 6.48 18.04 -12.31
CA TYR A 224 5.02 17.96 -12.23
C TYR A 224 4.33 18.34 -13.54
N ARG A 225 4.95 19.20 -14.35
CA ARG A 225 4.49 19.50 -15.71
C ARG A 225 4.68 18.32 -16.66
N THR A 226 5.81 17.59 -16.58
CA THR A 226 6.02 16.38 -17.41
C THR A 226 5.08 15.24 -17.06
N VAL A 227 4.65 15.14 -15.80
CA VAL A 227 3.70 14.12 -15.32
C VAL A 227 2.24 14.58 -15.45
N ALA A 228 1.99 15.72 -16.11
CA ALA A 228 0.66 16.31 -16.32
C ALA A 228 -0.15 16.55 -15.02
N VAL A 229 0.52 16.72 -13.88
CA VAL A 229 -0.11 17.12 -12.62
C VAL A 229 -0.36 18.62 -12.60
N LEU A 230 0.54 19.40 -13.22
CA LEU A 230 0.39 20.83 -13.42
C LEU A 230 0.09 21.14 -14.90
N PRO A 231 -0.64 22.23 -15.19
CA PRO A 231 -0.82 22.71 -16.55
C PRO A 231 0.51 22.95 -17.28
N PRO A 232 0.62 22.68 -18.59
CA PRO A 232 1.83 22.96 -19.38
C PRO A 232 2.28 24.42 -19.34
N THR A 233 1.33 25.33 -19.18
CA THR A 233 1.54 26.79 -19.09
C THR A 233 1.96 27.26 -17.71
N TRP A 234 1.93 26.38 -16.69
CA TRP A 234 2.25 26.76 -15.32
C TRP A 234 3.71 27.18 -15.21
N LYS A 235 3.94 28.35 -14.59
CA LYS A 235 5.26 28.93 -14.35
C LYS A 235 5.29 29.58 -12.99
N TYR A 236 6.36 29.34 -12.25
CA TYR A 236 6.63 30.06 -11.01
C TYR A 236 7.05 31.49 -11.36
N GLU A 237 6.26 32.45 -10.93
CA GLU A 237 6.59 33.86 -11.02
C GLU A 237 6.58 34.48 -9.65
N SER A 238 7.64 35.21 -9.38
CA SER A 238 7.88 35.66 -8.03
C SER A 238 7.00 36.80 -7.54
N ALA A 239 6.39 37.54 -8.48
CA ALA A 239 5.40 38.56 -8.19
C ALA A 239 4.04 37.96 -7.81
N THR A 240 3.66 36.84 -8.45
CA THR A 240 2.38 36.16 -8.20
C THR A 240 2.47 35.12 -7.10
N ALA A 241 3.68 34.67 -6.76
CA ALA A 241 3.94 33.67 -5.71
C ALA A 241 3.33 34.01 -4.34
N SER A 242 3.26 35.30 -3.97
CA SER A 242 2.64 35.70 -2.71
C SER A 242 1.13 35.50 -2.70
N ALA A 243 0.45 35.60 -3.85
CA ALA A 243 -1.00 35.40 -3.94
C ALA A 243 -1.39 33.91 -3.90
N LEU A 244 -0.46 33.03 -4.30
CA LEU A 244 -0.66 31.58 -4.35
C LEU A 244 -0.53 30.87 -2.99
N VAL A 245 0.03 31.54 -1.98
CA VAL A 245 0.47 30.88 -0.72
C VAL A 245 0.04 31.64 0.54
N ASN A 246 -0.98 32.48 0.43
CA ASN A 246 -1.59 33.14 1.58
C ASN A 246 -2.63 32.26 2.25
#